data_AF-A0A243S1R8-F1
#
_entry.id   AF-A0A243S1R8-F1
#
_cell.length_a   1.000
_cell.length_b   1.000
_cell.length_c   1.000
_cell.angle_alpha   90.00
_cell.angle_beta   90.00
_cell.angle_gamma   90.00
#
_symmetry.space_group_name_H-M   'P 1'
#
loop_
_entity.id
_entity.type
_entity.pdbx_description
1 polymer ?
#
loop_
_entity_poly.entity_id
_entity_poly.type
_entity_poly.pdbx_seq_one_letter_code
_entity_poly.pdbx_strand_id
1 'polypeptide(L)' 'MTLPKPLKNALIVVLTYACVVLIMRYRRDGMDWGPALLIGLLVTPLALLLSWGRDRLIGKAQRAGERARARRRGEAAE' A
#
# COMPACT_ATOMS: atom_id res chain seq x y z
N MET A 1 18.05 8.62 3.60
CA MET A 1 18.05 7.55 2.57
C MET A 1 16.61 7.34 2.11
N THR A 2 16.27 7.75 0.89
CA THR A 2 14.92 7.59 0.34
C THR A 2 14.79 6.19 -0.27
N LEU A 3 13.84 5.40 0.20
CA LEU A 3 13.60 4.06 -0.33
C LEU A 3 13.20 4.17 -1.81
N PRO A 4 13.86 3.47 -2.76
CA PRO A 4 13.47 3.53 -4.15
C PRO A 4 12.00 3.12 -4.31
N LYS A 5 11.23 3.91 -5.08
CA LYS A 5 9.80 3.65 -5.37
C LYS A 5 9.48 2.19 -5.72
N PRO A 6 10.26 1.51 -6.59
CA PRO A 6 9.99 0.10 -6.90
C PRO A 6 10.21 -0.81 -5.69
N LEU A 7 11.21 -0.56 -4.86
CA LEU A 7 11.51 -1.35 -3.67
C LEU A 7 10.39 -1.21 -2.62
N LYS A 8 9.86 0.00 -2.43
CA LYS A 8 8.72 0.25 -1.54
C LYS A 8 7.50 -0.55 -2.00
N ASN A 9 7.22 -0.57 -3.32
CA ASN A 9 6.09 -1.29 -3.89
C ASN A 9 6.28 -2.81 -3.77
N ALA A 10 7.48 -3.32 -4.04
CA ALA A 10 7.81 -4.72 -3.83
C ALA A 10 7.59 -5.13 -2.35
N LEU A 11 8.02 -4.31 -1.41
CA LEU A 11 7.83 -4.57 0.02
C LEU A 11 6.35 -4.65 0.40
N ILE A 12 5.52 -3.74 -0.11
CA ILE A 12 4.07 -3.71 0.14
C ILE A 12 3.41 -4.95 -0.44
N VAL A 13 3.77 -5.35 -1.65
CA VAL A 13 3.24 -6.55 -2.31
C VAL A 13 3.59 -7.79 -1.49
N VAL A 14 4.86 -7.94 -1.09
CA VAL A 14 5.32 -9.07 -0.28
C VAL A 14 4.62 -9.12 1.07
N LEU A 15 4.50 -7.98 1.76
CA LEU A 15 3.83 -7.91 3.07
C LEU A 15 2.34 -8.26 2.95
N THR A 16 1.68 -7.77 1.91
CA THR A 16 0.26 -8.05 1.64
C THR A 16 0.05 -9.52 1.32
N TYR A 17 0.89 -10.08 0.46
CA TYR A 17 0.88 -11.50 0.12
C TYR A 17 1.03 -12.38 1.37
N ALA A 18 2.05 -12.10 2.19
CA ALA A 18 2.32 -12.84 3.42
C ALA A 18 1.13 -12.75 4.40
N CYS A 19 0.58 -11.56 4.63
CA CYS A 19 -0.59 -11.38 5.49
C CYS A 19 -1.81 -12.17 5.00
N VAL A 20 -2.11 -12.15 3.69
CA VAL A 20 -3.27 -12.86 3.15
C VAL A 20 -3.10 -14.37 3.26
N VAL A 21 -1.91 -14.89 2.93
CA VAL A 21 -1.60 -16.32 3.06
C VAL A 21 -1.69 -16.75 4.52
N LEU A 22 -1.15 -15.97 5.46
CA LEU A 22 -1.21 -16.26 6.89
C LEU A 22 -2.65 -16.21 7.43
N ILE A 23 -3.46 -15.22 7.04
CA ILE A 23 -4.87 -15.12 7.45
C ILE A 23 -5.67 -16.30 6.90
N MET A 24 -5.47 -16.69 5.65
CA MET A 24 -6.14 -17.86 5.04
C MET A 24 -5.72 -19.16 5.72
N ARG A 25 -4.45 -19.27 6.10
CA ARG A 25 -3.90 -20.46 6.75
C ARG A 25 -4.32 -20.62 8.20
N TYR A 26 -4.34 -19.52 8.96
CA TYR A 26 -4.63 -19.51 10.40
C TYR A 26 -6.09 -19.14 10.74
N ARG A 27 -6.94 -18.89 9.74
CA ARG A 27 -8.40 -18.85 9.97
C ARG A 27 -8.88 -20.23 10.44
N ARG A 28 -9.97 -20.21 11.22
CA ARG A 28 -10.54 -21.31 12.01
C ARG A 28 -10.70 -22.66 11.29
N ASP A 29 -10.79 -22.67 9.95
CA ASP A 29 -10.89 -23.86 9.09
C ASP A 29 -9.67 -23.98 8.14
N GLY A 30 -8.47 -23.73 8.66
CA GLY A 30 -7.23 -23.46 7.93
C GLY A 30 -7.06 -24.19 6.60
N MET A 31 -7.05 -23.41 5.52
CA MET A 31 -6.95 -23.88 4.14
C MET A 31 -5.57 -24.49 3.84
N ASP A 32 -5.53 -25.53 3.01
CA ASP A 32 -4.28 -26.17 2.59
C ASP A 32 -3.34 -25.19 1.85
N TRP A 33 -2.03 -25.48 1.92
CA TRP A 33 -0.98 -24.64 1.37
C TRP A 33 -1.17 -24.32 -0.12
N GLY A 34 -1.63 -25.30 -0.92
CA GLY A 34 -1.87 -25.13 -2.35
C GLY A 34 -2.85 -24.00 -2.69
N PRO A 35 -4.11 -24.08 -2.24
CA PRO A 35 -5.08 -23.02 -2.49
C PRO A 35 -4.70 -21.68 -1.82
N ALA A 36 -4.05 -21.69 -0.66
CA ALA A 36 -3.56 -20.45 -0.04
C ALA A 36 -2.52 -19.72 -0.91
N LEU A 37 -1.58 -20.45 -1.52
CA LEU A 37 -0.56 -19.90 -2.43
C LEU A 37 -1.20 -19.37 -3.73
N LEU A 38 -2.19 -20.08 -4.28
CA LEU A 38 -2.94 -19.67 -5.48
C LEU A 38 -3.73 -18.38 -5.23
N ILE A 39 -4.41 -18.27 -4.09
CA ILE A 39 -5.12 -17.04 -3.69
C ILE A 39 -4.11 -15.91 -3.52
N GLY A 40 -2.98 -16.15 -2.87
CA GLY A 40 -1.90 -15.16 -2.78
C GLY A 40 -1.43 -14.68 -4.16
N LEU A 41 -1.28 -15.60 -5.12
CA LEU A 41 -0.87 -15.27 -6.49
C LEU A 41 -1.91 -14.39 -7.18
N LEU A 42 -3.20 -14.71 -7.04
CA LEU A 42 -4.32 -13.89 -7.54
C LEU A 42 -4.41 -12.52 -6.85
N VAL A 43 -4.02 -12.43 -5.59
CA VAL A 43 -4.01 -11.18 -4.82
C VAL A 43 -2.82 -10.28 -5.20
N THR A 44 -1.75 -10.84 -5.75
CA THR A 44 -0.56 -10.08 -6.19
C THR A 44 -0.89 -8.94 -7.17
N PRO A 45 -1.62 -9.15 -8.29
CA PRO A 45 -2.04 -8.07 -9.16
C PRO A 45 -2.99 -7.08 -8.47
N LEU A 46 -3.83 -7.56 -7.55
CA LEU A 46 -4.72 -6.70 -6.77
C LEU A 46 -3.94 -5.76 -5.83
N ALA A 47 -2.88 -6.27 -5.20
CA ALA A 47 -1.99 -5.51 -4.34
C ALA A 47 -1.20 -4.44 -5.14
N LEU A 48 -0.76 -4.78 -6.36
CA LEU A 48 -0.15 -3.81 -7.27
C LEU A 48 -1.13 -2.69 -7.65
N LEU A 49 -2.38 -3.05 -7.96
CA LEU A 49 -3.44 -2.09 -8.28
C LEU A 49 -3.76 -1.15 -7.11
N LEU A 50 -3.87 -1.71 -5.90
CA LEU A 50 -4.06 -0.97 -4.64
C LEU A 50 -2.88 -0.05 -4.35
N SER A 51 -1.65 -0.51 -4.55
CA SER A 51 -0.45 0.32 -4.36
C SER A 51 -0.45 1.52 -5.30
N TRP A 52 -0.85 1.31 -6.57
CA TRP A 52 -0.98 2.37 -7.55
C TRP A 52 -2.06 3.39 -7.17
N GLY A 53 -3.23 2.91 -6.72
CA GLY A 53 -4.31 3.77 -6.22
C GLY A 53 -3.90 4.57 -4.98
N ARG A 54 -3.18 3.93 -4.05
CA ARG A 54 -2.70 4.56 -2.81
C ARG A 54 -1.66 5.64 -3.10
N ASP A 55 -0.72 5.41 -4.00
CA ASP A 55 0.25 6.45 -4.41
C ASP A 55 -0.47 7.66 -5.03
N ARG A 56 -1.54 7.45 -5.79
CA ARG A 56 -2.37 8.53 -6.34
C ARG A 56 -3.08 9.33 -5.25
N LEU A 57 -3.61 8.66 -4.21
CA LEU A 57 -4.27 9.30 -3.07
C LEU A 57 -3.28 10.05 -2.18
N ILE A 58 -2.12 9.46 -1.87
CA ILE A 58 -1.04 10.11 -1.11
C ILE A 58 -0.53 11.33 -1.84
N GLY A 59 -0.35 11.26 -3.17
CA GLY A 59 0.04 12.40 -3.99
C GLY A 59 -0.98 13.54 -3.92
N LYS A 60 -2.28 13.24 -3.89
CA LYS A 60 -3.33 14.25 -3.67
C LYS A 60 -3.27 14.85 -2.26
N ALA A 61 -3.08 14.02 -1.24
CA ALA A 61 -2.98 14.46 0.15
C ALA A 61 -1.75 15.35 0.39
N GLN A 62 -0.60 15.02 -0.21
CA GLN A 62 0.59 15.88 -0.12
C GLN A 62 0.35 17.23 -0.78
N ARG A 63 -0.23 17.28 -1.98
CA ARG A 63 -0.57 18.55 -2.64
C ARG A 63 -1.57 19.38 -1.83
N ALA A 64 -2.53 18.74 -1.17
CA ALA A 64 -3.46 19.42 -0.27
C ALA A 64 -2.73 19.99 0.96
N GLY A 65 -1.80 19.23 1.56
CA GLY A 65 -0.95 19.69 2.65
C GLY A 65 0.01 20.82 2.25
N GLU A 66 0.58 20.77 1.05
CA GLU A 66 1.42 21.84 0.49
C GLU A 66 0.62 23.13 0.29
N ARG A 67 -0.61 23.05 -0.24
CA ARG A 67 -1.51 24.20 -0.37
C ARG A 67 -1.90 24.78 0.99
N ALA A 68 -2.18 23.93 1.97
CA ALA A 68 -2.50 24.37 3.34
C ALA A 68 -1.32 25.05 4.02
N ARG A 69 -0.09 24.52 3.83
CA ARG A 69 1.14 25.13 4.34
C ARG A 69 1.50 26.42 3.61
N ALA A 70 1.25 26.51 2.30
CA ALA A 70 1.45 27.73 1.52
C ALA A 70 0.50 28.85 1.97
N ARG A 71 -0.77 28.53 2.25
CA ARG A 71 -1.71 29.49 2.86
C ARG A 71 -1.22 30.00 4.21
N ARG A 72 -0.77 29.11 5.10
CA ARG A 72 -0.21 29.52 6.41
C ARG A 72 1.07 30.34 6.32
N ARG A 73 1.89 30.15 5.27
CA ARG A 73 3.07 31.00 5.01
C ARG A 73 2.70 32.35 4.42
N GLY A 74 1.60 32.44 3.67
CA GLY A 74 1.04 33.71 3.18
C GLY A 74 0.36 34.51 4.29
N GLU A 75 -0.35 33.84 5.21
CA GLU A 75 -0.99 34.44 6.40
C GLU A 75 0.02 34.90 7.47
N ALA A 76 1.30 34.51 7.37
CA ALA A 76 2.37 34.99 8.26
C ALA A 76 3.12 36.20 7.69
N ALA A 77 2.70 36.72 6.53
CA ALA A 77 3.34 37.85 5.85
C ALA A 77 2.49 39.14 5.85
N GLU A 78 1.36 39.17 6.57
CA GLU A 78 0.57 40.38 6.88
C GLU A 78 0.60 40.71 8.37
#